data_AF-A0A2T3ZXK9-F1
#
_entry.id   AF-A0A2T3ZXK9-F1
#
_cell.length_a   1.000
_cell.length_b   1.000
_cell.length_c   1.000
_cell.angle_alpha   90.00
_cell.angle_beta   90.00
_cell.angle_gamma   90.00
#
_symmetry.space_group_name_H-M   'P 1'
#
loop_
_entity.id
_entity.type
_entity.pdbx_description
1 polymer ?
#
loop_
_entity_poly.entity_id
_entity_poly.type
_entity_poly.pdbx_seq_one_letter_code
_entity_poly.pdbx_strand_id
1 'polypeptide(L)'
;MKKVAAKADISAGLHTVRFDATIKFNDSHLAYRPPTEPAYVGQPSAEIDNNWENLLGAVNIFVTPSEQKLLGTELWLDPATGLYMAEVTVFHDLHCLNMLRKALYIEHYPEIDHFPVQVHLEHCIDALRLSLMCTGDMTLIPIRWSKNRNWINPSFDTDHTCRNYEALRDWSLPRDAADENKWPANADRLRKLDGLS
;
A
#
# COMPACT_ATOMS: atom_id res chain seq x y z
N MET A 1 -13.98 19.54 -12.94
CA MET A 1 -14.32 18.32 -12.17
C MET A 1 -13.99 18.58 -10.70
N LYS A 2 -14.97 18.46 -9.79
CA LYS A 2 -14.70 18.56 -8.35
C LYS A 2 -13.87 17.34 -7.94
N LYS A 3 -12.72 17.56 -7.29
CA LYS A 3 -11.82 16.48 -6.88
C LYS A 3 -12.46 15.72 -5.72
N VAL A 4 -12.27 14.42 -5.66
CA VAL A 4 -12.94 13.53 -4.70
C VAL A 4 -12.04 13.28 -3.50
N ALA A 5 -12.57 13.36 -2.28
CA ALA A 5 -11.93 13.07 -0.98
C ALA A 5 -10.39 13.29 -0.99
N ALA A 6 -9.58 12.23 -1.02
CA ALA A 6 -8.12 12.30 -1.06
C ALA A 6 -7.55 13.21 -2.17
N LYS A 7 -8.13 13.19 -3.37
CA LYS A 7 -7.68 14.03 -4.50
C LYS A 7 -7.99 15.52 -4.28
N ALA A 8 -8.96 15.84 -3.42
CA ALA A 8 -9.25 17.22 -3.03
C ALA A 8 -8.30 17.71 -1.93
N ASP A 9 -8.06 16.85 -0.95
CA ASP A 9 -7.35 17.19 0.28
C ASP A 9 -5.83 17.13 0.13
N ILE A 10 -5.34 16.24 -0.73
CA ILE A 10 -3.91 16.03 -0.94
C ILE A 10 -3.47 16.71 -2.23
N SER A 11 -2.33 17.41 -2.17
CA SER A 11 -1.71 17.99 -3.35
C SER A 11 -1.49 16.93 -4.43
N ALA A 12 -1.75 17.30 -5.69
CA ALA A 12 -1.40 16.46 -6.82
C ALA A 12 0.12 16.41 -7.08
N GLY A 13 0.94 16.91 -6.15
CA GLY A 13 2.39 16.91 -6.19
C GLY A 13 2.95 15.51 -6.46
N LEU A 14 3.99 15.50 -7.29
CA LEU A 14 4.81 14.34 -7.57
C LEU A 14 6.19 14.58 -6.97
N HIS A 15 6.79 13.51 -6.45
CA HIS A 15 8.09 13.52 -5.82
C HIS A 15 8.98 12.50 -6.49
N THR A 16 10.26 12.81 -6.57
CA THR A 16 11.25 11.85 -7.04
C THR A 16 11.59 10.88 -5.91
N VAL A 17 11.44 9.59 -6.18
CA VAL A 17 11.82 8.51 -5.27
C VAL A 17 12.88 7.66 -5.96
N ARG A 18 14.02 7.49 -5.29
CA ARG A 18 15.08 6.60 -5.74
C ARG A 18 14.75 5.18 -5.31
N PHE A 19 14.55 4.27 -6.26
CA PHE A 19 14.40 2.85 -5.94
C PHE A 19 15.78 2.23 -5.66
N ASP A 20 15.82 1.14 -4.89
CA ASP A 20 17.06 0.46 -4.48
C ASP A 20 16.96 -1.07 -4.52
N ALA A 21 16.12 -1.62 -5.41
CA ALA A 21 15.84 -3.05 -5.51
C ALA A 21 16.88 -3.85 -6.35
N THR A 22 18.05 -3.28 -6.65
CA THR A 22 19.04 -3.92 -7.52
C THR A 22 19.69 -5.12 -6.85
N ILE A 23 19.59 -6.30 -7.46
CA ILE A 23 20.38 -7.48 -7.07
C ILE A 23 21.87 -7.20 -7.35
N LYS A 24 22.71 -7.36 -6.32
CA LYS A 24 24.16 -7.15 -6.38
C LYS A 24 24.89 -8.50 -6.41
N PHE A 25 26.18 -8.46 -6.76
CA PHE A 25 27.04 -9.64 -6.87
C PHE A 25 28.34 -9.40 -6.12
N ASN A 26 28.73 -10.32 -5.25
CA ASN A 26 30.00 -10.23 -4.52
C ASN A 26 31.19 -10.69 -5.39
N ASP A 27 32.40 -10.64 -4.84
CA ASP A 27 33.63 -11.00 -5.56
C ASP A 27 33.69 -12.49 -5.94
N SER A 28 32.89 -13.34 -5.28
CA SER A 28 32.70 -14.75 -5.61
C SER A 28 31.58 -14.98 -6.64
N HIS A 29 31.09 -13.92 -7.29
CA HIS A 29 30.02 -13.96 -8.29
C HIS A 29 28.65 -14.41 -7.77
N LEU A 30 28.44 -14.43 -6.46
CA LEU A 30 27.16 -14.82 -5.85
C LEU A 30 26.20 -13.62 -5.78
N ALA A 31 24.96 -13.84 -6.22
CA ALA A 31 23.90 -12.86 -6.15
C ALA A 31 23.43 -12.66 -4.69
N TYR A 32 23.18 -11.40 -4.32
CA TYR A 32 22.56 -11.06 -3.05
C TYR A 32 21.68 -9.81 -3.21
N ARG A 33 20.65 -9.72 -2.36
CA ARG A 33 19.88 -8.49 -2.16
C ARG A 33 20.55 -7.70 -1.04
N PRO A 34 20.98 -6.44 -1.26
CA PRO A 34 21.39 -5.58 -0.16
C PRO A 34 20.24 -5.42 0.86
N PRO A 35 20.54 -5.39 2.17
CA PRO A 35 19.53 -5.02 3.15
C PRO A 35 19.04 -3.59 2.87
N THR A 36 17.75 -3.38 3.06
CA THR A 36 17.11 -2.05 2.98
C THR A 36 16.75 -1.61 4.40
N GLU A 37 16.84 -0.32 4.67
CA GLU A 37 16.45 0.27 5.95
C GLU A 37 15.25 1.21 5.73
N PRO A 38 14.07 0.91 6.29
CA PRO A 38 13.73 -0.30 7.07
C PRO A 38 13.62 -1.58 6.23
N ALA A 39 13.73 -2.74 6.88
CA ALA A 39 13.62 -4.04 6.23
C ALA A 39 12.13 -4.45 6.04
N TYR A 40 11.74 -4.71 4.79
CA TYR A 40 10.38 -5.16 4.43
C TYR A 40 10.28 -6.62 3.96
N VAL A 41 11.41 -7.26 3.67
CA VAL A 41 11.49 -8.63 3.18
C VAL A 41 12.69 -9.35 3.79
N GLY A 42 12.61 -10.66 3.93
CA GLY A 42 13.61 -11.49 4.58
C GLY A 42 12.97 -12.63 5.35
N GLN A 43 13.77 -13.31 6.19
CA GLN A 43 13.23 -14.27 7.14
C GLN A 43 12.23 -13.58 8.08
N PRO A 44 11.09 -14.22 8.42
CA PRO A 44 10.09 -13.65 9.31
C PRO A 44 10.69 -13.14 10.61
N SER A 45 10.30 -11.93 11.02
CA SER A 45 10.74 -11.30 12.26
C SER A 45 9.76 -10.21 12.68
N ALA A 46 9.71 -9.95 13.99
CA ALA A 46 8.90 -8.87 14.56
C ALA A 46 9.28 -7.49 13.99
N GLU A 47 10.55 -7.28 13.62
CA GLU A 47 11.00 -6.05 12.99
C GLU A 47 10.33 -5.84 11.62
N ILE A 48 10.35 -6.85 10.75
CA ILE A 48 9.71 -6.78 9.43
C ILE A 48 8.19 -6.59 9.59
N ASP A 49 7.56 -7.31 10.53
CA ASP A 49 6.12 -7.18 10.77
C ASP A 49 5.76 -5.77 11.25
N ASN A 50 6.51 -5.21 12.20
CA ASN A 50 6.33 -3.82 12.64
C ASN A 50 6.57 -2.82 11.49
N ASN A 51 7.54 -3.08 10.61
CA ASN A 51 7.77 -2.21 9.45
C ASN A 51 6.57 -2.20 8.52
N TRP A 52 5.94 -3.35 8.26
CA TRP A 52 4.71 -3.43 7.47
C TRP A 52 3.51 -2.77 8.14
N GLU A 53 3.34 -2.95 9.46
CA GLU A 53 2.30 -2.26 10.23
C GLU A 53 2.45 -0.74 10.16
N ASN A 54 3.69 -0.25 10.31
CA ASN A 54 3.98 1.17 10.23
C ASN A 54 3.86 1.71 8.80
N LEU A 55 4.15 0.90 7.79
CA LEU A 55 4.01 1.28 6.39
C LEU A 55 2.55 1.56 6.05
N LEU A 56 1.62 0.70 6.45
CA LEU A 56 0.21 0.82 6.10
C LEU A 56 -0.44 2.10 6.67
N GLY A 57 -1.29 2.71 5.86
CA GLY A 57 -2.32 3.63 6.33
C GLY A 57 -3.61 2.87 6.66
N ALA A 58 -4.69 3.59 6.96
CA ALA A 58 -6.00 2.95 7.11
C ALA A 58 -6.46 2.38 5.76
N VAL A 59 -6.63 1.05 5.69
CA VAL A 59 -7.14 0.36 4.49
C VAL A 59 -8.61 0.70 4.30
N ASN A 60 -9.41 0.43 5.33
CA ASN A 60 -10.83 0.76 5.39
C ASN A 60 -11.01 2.15 6.00
N ILE A 61 -11.71 3.03 5.28
CA ILE A 61 -11.95 4.40 5.70
C ILE A 61 -13.43 4.76 5.69
N PHE A 62 -13.80 5.71 6.54
CA PHE A 62 -15.07 6.40 6.45
C PHE A 62 -15.05 7.49 5.36
N VAL A 63 -16.17 7.56 4.64
CA VAL A 63 -16.48 8.53 3.59
C VAL A 63 -17.78 9.23 3.98
N THR A 64 -17.80 10.56 3.93
CA THR A 64 -19.00 11.31 4.31
C THR A 64 -20.06 11.26 3.21
N PRO A 65 -21.36 11.45 3.54
CA PRO A 65 -22.41 11.63 2.54
C PRO A 65 -22.13 12.72 1.50
N SER A 66 -21.51 13.84 1.87
CA SER A 66 -21.12 14.86 0.87
C SER A 66 -20.02 14.36 -0.07
N GLU A 67 -19.06 13.58 0.42
CA GLU A 67 -18.00 12.97 -0.39
C GLU A 67 -18.57 11.88 -1.32
N GLN A 68 -19.48 11.03 -0.81
CA GLN A 68 -20.10 9.95 -1.59
C GLN A 68 -20.89 10.49 -2.79
N LYS A 69 -21.62 11.60 -2.64
CA LYS A 69 -22.32 12.28 -3.74
C LYS A 69 -21.41 12.68 -4.89
N LEU A 70 -20.10 12.85 -4.65
CA LEU A 70 -19.11 13.22 -5.67
C LEU A 70 -18.46 12.01 -6.36
N LEU A 71 -18.55 10.81 -5.78
CA LEU A 71 -17.89 9.61 -6.31
C LEU A 71 -18.60 9.02 -7.54
N GLY A 72 -19.92 9.24 -7.66
CA GLY A 72 -20.72 8.62 -8.73
C GLY A 72 -20.77 7.09 -8.65
N THR A 73 -20.47 6.51 -7.48
CA THR A 73 -20.55 5.09 -7.19
C THR A 73 -21.28 4.86 -5.88
N GLU A 74 -21.98 3.73 -5.77
CA GLU A 74 -22.64 3.33 -4.55
C GLU A 74 -21.61 2.78 -3.56
N LEU A 75 -21.69 3.26 -2.32
CA LEU A 75 -20.91 2.73 -1.20
C LEU A 75 -21.88 2.16 -0.17
N TRP A 76 -21.40 1.20 0.61
CA TRP A 76 -22.15 0.71 1.75
C TRP A 76 -22.21 1.79 2.84
N LEU A 77 -23.42 2.07 3.34
CA LEU A 77 -23.68 2.98 4.44
C LEU A 77 -23.68 2.18 5.74
N ASP A 78 -22.78 2.53 6.65
CA ASP A 78 -22.78 1.98 7.99
C ASP A 78 -23.92 2.58 8.81
N PRO A 79 -24.93 1.80 9.22
CA PRO A 79 -26.06 2.31 9.99
C PRO A 79 -25.66 2.77 11.40
N ALA A 80 -24.54 2.30 11.95
CA ALA A 80 -24.08 2.70 13.28
C ALA A 80 -23.51 4.12 13.29
N THR A 81 -22.84 4.51 12.20
CA THR A 81 -22.17 5.82 12.08
C THR A 81 -22.91 6.81 11.18
N GLY A 82 -23.75 6.34 10.27
CA GLY A 82 -24.31 7.18 9.20
C GLY A 82 -23.25 7.65 8.19
N LEU A 83 -22.08 6.98 8.15
CA LEU A 83 -21.01 7.24 7.20
C LEU A 83 -20.88 6.07 6.21
N TYR A 84 -20.36 6.35 5.03
CA TYR A 84 -20.06 5.30 4.05
C TYR A 84 -18.69 4.70 4.33
N MET A 85 -18.46 3.47 3.87
CA MET A 85 -17.14 2.84 3.91
C MET A 85 -16.56 2.64 2.50
N ALA A 86 -15.26 2.81 2.39
CA ALA A 86 -14.50 2.52 1.19
C ALA A 86 -13.07 2.08 1.56
N GLU A 87 -12.39 1.45 0.61
CA GLU A 87 -10.97 1.14 0.75
C GLU A 87 -10.11 2.10 -0.07
N VAL A 88 -8.92 2.41 0.46
CA VAL A 88 -7.91 3.17 -0.27
C VAL A 88 -7.01 2.21 -1.04
N THR A 89 -7.05 2.29 -2.37
CA THR A 89 -6.39 1.31 -3.28
C THR A 89 -4.94 1.02 -2.92
N VAL A 90 -4.09 2.03 -2.67
CA VAL A 90 -2.66 1.80 -2.36
C VAL A 90 -2.46 1.04 -1.03
N PHE A 91 -3.33 1.23 -0.04
CA PHE A 91 -3.25 0.50 1.22
C PHE A 91 -3.82 -0.91 1.11
N HIS A 92 -4.87 -1.10 0.31
CA HIS A 92 -5.33 -2.44 -0.08
C HIS A 92 -4.21 -3.21 -0.83
N ASP A 93 -3.55 -2.59 -1.80
CA ASP A 93 -2.46 -3.20 -2.56
C ASP A 93 -1.28 -3.60 -1.65
N LEU A 94 -0.89 -2.73 -0.72
CA LEU A 94 0.15 -3.06 0.25
C LEU A 94 -0.28 -4.15 1.24
N HIS A 95 -1.55 -4.17 1.65
CA HIS A 95 -2.11 -5.27 2.44
C HIS A 95 -2.02 -6.61 1.68
N CYS A 96 -2.44 -6.64 0.41
CA CYS A 96 -2.32 -7.80 -0.48
C CYS A 96 -0.87 -8.26 -0.64
N LEU A 97 0.06 -7.32 -0.83
CA LEU A 97 1.48 -7.63 -0.96
C LEU A 97 2.06 -8.21 0.35
N ASN A 98 1.63 -7.70 1.51
CA ASN A 98 2.03 -8.25 2.80
C ASN A 98 1.45 -9.67 3.03
N MET A 99 0.21 -9.92 2.60
CA MET A 99 -0.39 -11.25 2.62
C MET A 99 0.41 -12.25 1.78
N LEU A 100 0.81 -11.85 0.56
CA LEU A 100 1.68 -12.66 -0.29
C LEU A 100 3.06 -12.90 0.36
N ARG A 101 3.65 -11.89 1.00
CA ARG A 101 4.90 -12.04 1.76
C ARG A 101 4.74 -13.09 2.87
N LYS A 102 3.68 -12.99 3.68
CA LYS A 102 3.40 -13.93 4.76
C LYS A 102 3.15 -15.35 4.24
N ALA A 103 2.47 -15.49 3.10
CA ALA A 103 2.20 -16.78 2.46
C ALA A 103 3.47 -17.53 2.02
N LEU A 104 4.58 -16.83 1.75
CA LEU A 104 5.89 -17.47 1.51
C LEU A 104 6.42 -18.22 2.74
N TYR A 105 5.91 -17.88 3.94
CA TYR A 105 6.33 -18.42 5.23
C TYR A 105 5.11 -18.87 6.03
N ILE A 106 4.19 -19.61 5.41
CA ILE A 106 2.89 -19.98 6.00
C ILE A 106 3.02 -20.69 7.35
N GLU A 107 4.07 -21.50 7.55
CA GLU A 107 4.34 -22.17 8.83
C GLU A 107 4.63 -21.18 9.98
N HIS A 108 5.15 -20.00 9.65
CA HIS A 108 5.39 -18.92 10.61
C HIS A 108 4.16 -18.04 10.84
N TYR A 109 3.29 -17.95 9.83
CA TYR A 109 2.08 -17.13 9.87
C TYR A 109 0.82 -17.99 9.74
N PRO A 110 0.55 -18.91 10.69
CA PRO A 110 -0.62 -19.78 10.61
C PRO A 110 -1.92 -18.96 10.67
N GLU A 111 -1.92 -17.75 11.23
CA GLU A 111 -3.11 -16.89 11.33
C GLU A 111 -3.73 -16.52 9.98
N ILE A 112 -2.94 -16.52 8.90
CA ILE A 112 -3.45 -16.25 7.55
C ILE A 112 -3.97 -17.52 6.83
N ASP A 113 -3.78 -18.70 7.41
CA ASP A 113 -4.26 -19.99 6.90
C ASP A 113 -5.70 -20.30 7.36
N HIS A 114 -6.52 -19.26 7.44
CA HIS A 114 -7.94 -19.33 7.77
C HIS A 114 -8.67 -18.46 6.74
N PHE A 115 -9.77 -18.96 6.14
CA PHE A 115 -10.38 -18.51 4.86
C PHE A 115 -9.79 -19.29 3.66
N PRO A 116 -10.45 -19.43 2.48
CA PRO A 116 -9.80 -20.05 1.32
C PRO A 116 -8.61 -19.19 0.86
N VAL A 117 -7.47 -19.35 1.53
CA VAL A 117 -6.26 -18.53 1.42
C VAL A 117 -5.81 -18.45 -0.03
N GLN A 118 -5.91 -19.55 -0.76
CA GLN A 118 -5.59 -19.59 -2.18
C GLN A 118 -6.44 -18.61 -3.01
N VAL A 119 -7.77 -18.61 -2.83
CA VAL A 119 -8.67 -17.70 -3.58
C VAL A 119 -8.34 -16.25 -3.25
N HIS A 120 -8.04 -15.96 -1.99
CA HIS A 120 -7.66 -14.62 -1.56
C HIS A 120 -6.31 -14.20 -2.16
N LEU A 121 -5.30 -15.08 -2.16
CA LEU A 121 -3.99 -14.81 -2.76
C LEU A 121 -4.10 -14.61 -4.29
N GLU A 122 -4.93 -15.39 -4.98
CA GLU A 122 -5.19 -15.20 -6.42
C GLU A 122 -5.85 -13.84 -6.70
N HIS A 123 -6.82 -13.44 -5.88
CA HIS A 123 -7.42 -12.10 -5.94
C HIS A 123 -6.36 -10.99 -5.69
N CYS A 124 -5.51 -11.17 -4.68
CA CYS A 124 -4.44 -10.23 -4.34
C CYS A 124 -3.50 -10.01 -5.53
N ILE A 125 -3.11 -11.10 -6.21
CA ILE A 125 -2.25 -11.04 -7.39
C ILE A 125 -2.93 -10.28 -8.53
N ASP A 126 -4.21 -10.53 -8.80
CA ASP A 126 -4.91 -9.84 -9.89
C ASP A 126 -5.17 -8.36 -9.59
N ALA A 127 -5.51 -8.02 -8.34
CA ALA A 127 -5.66 -6.64 -7.88
C ALA A 127 -4.34 -5.85 -8.03
N LEU A 128 -3.23 -6.42 -7.55
CA LEU A 128 -1.89 -5.85 -7.69
C LEU A 128 -1.51 -5.66 -9.17
N ARG A 129 -1.78 -6.65 -10.02
CA ARG A 129 -1.56 -6.55 -11.47
C ARG A 129 -2.32 -5.35 -12.06
N LEU A 130 -3.61 -5.21 -11.75
CA LEU A 130 -4.44 -4.10 -12.23
C LEU A 130 -3.93 -2.75 -11.73
N SER A 131 -3.53 -2.65 -10.46
CA SER A 131 -2.99 -1.42 -9.88
C SER A 131 -1.66 -1.00 -10.52
N LEU A 132 -0.74 -1.95 -10.75
CA LEU A 132 0.52 -1.70 -11.44
C LEU A 132 0.28 -1.23 -12.89
N MET A 133 -0.66 -1.86 -13.61
CA MET A 133 -1.04 -1.44 -14.96
C MET A 133 -1.71 -0.06 -14.99
N CYS A 134 -2.52 0.27 -13.97
CA CYS A 134 -3.15 1.57 -13.84
C CYS A 134 -2.14 2.68 -13.57
N THR A 135 -1.15 2.41 -12.72
CA THR A 135 -0.08 3.36 -12.39
C THR A 135 0.88 3.56 -13.56
N GLY A 136 1.25 2.48 -14.26
CA GLY A 136 1.93 2.55 -15.55
C GLY A 136 3.28 3.28 -15.53
N ASP A 137 4.14 2.96 -14.56
CA ASP A 137 5.44 3.61 -14.44
C ASP A 137 6.33 3.35 -15.68
N MET A 138 6.65 4.42 -16.41
CA MET A 138 7.43 4.36 -17.65
C MET A 138 8.94 4.55 -17.43
N THR A 139 9.39 4.64 -16.17
CA THR A 139 10.82 4.75 -15.83
C THR A 139 11.56 3.52 -16.33
N LEU A 140 12.52 3.71 -17.23
CA LEU A 140 13.32 2.61 -17.76
C LEU A 140 14.26 2.07 -16.67
N ILE A 141 14.41 0.76 -16.59
CA ILE A 141 15.42 0.08 -15.77
C ILE A 141 16.69 -0.08 -16.63
N PRO A 142 17.79 0.65 -16.37
CA PRO A 142 19.01 0.54 -17.15
C PRO A 142 19.62 -0.85 -17.01
N ILE A 143 20.03 -1.42 -18.14
CA ILE A 143 20.80 -2.65 -18.18
C ILE A 143 22.27 -2.28 -18.38
N ARG A 144 23.14 -2.65 -17.43
CA ARG A 144 24.56 -2.29 -17.43
C ARG A 144 25.44 -3.54 -17.34
N TRP A 145 26.66 -3.49 -17.88
CA TRP A 145 27.63 -4.57 -17.65
C TRP A 145 28.01 -4.66 -16.17
N SER A 146 27.94 -5.85 -15.58
CA SER A 146 28.39 -6.12 -14.23
C SER A 146 29.62 -7.02 -14.26
N LYS A 147 30.75 -6.50 -13.78
CA LYS A 147 32.01 -7.26 -13.68
C LYS A 147 31.84 -8.50 -12.79
N ASN A 148 31.20 -8.32 -11.63
CA ASN A 148 30.98 -9.42 -10.67
C ASN A 148 29.91 -10.41 -11.13
N ARG A 149 29.06 -10.08 -12.11
CA ARG A 149 28.17 -11.06 -12.75
C ARG A 149 28.79 -11.69 -14.00
N ASN A 150 29.84 -11.07 -14.55
CA ASN A 150 30.37 -11.33 -15.90
C ASN A 150 29.28 -11.33 -16.99
N TRP A 151 28.27 -10.47 -16.83
CA TRP A 151 27.12 -10.35 -17.71
C TRP A 151 26.41 -9.01 -17.51
N ILE A 152 25.38 -8.72 -18.30
CA ILE A 152 24.49 -7.59 -18.07
C ILE A 152 23.67 -7.74 -16.77
N ASN A 153 23.40 -6.63 -16.09
CA ASN A 153 22.60 -6.55 -14.89
C ASN A 153 21.61 -5.37 -14.96
N PRO A 154 20.30 -5.60 -14.81
CA PRO A 154 19.34 -4.53 -14.60
C PRO A 154 19.62 -3.80 -13.29
N SER A 155 19.61 -2.47 -13.34
CA SER A 155 19.80 -1.58 -12.20
C SER A 155 18.46 -0.91 -11.88
N PHE A 156 17.81 -1.36 -10.82
CA PHE A 156 16.61 -0.73 -10.27
C PHE A 156 16.93 0.54 -9.46
N ASP A 157 18.22 0.86 -9.33
CA ASP A 157 18.67 2.14 -8.79
C ASP A 157 18.33 3.22 -9.83
N THR A 158 17.08 3.67 -9.85
CA THR A 158 16.52 4.66 -10.77
C THR A 158 15.61 5.63 -10.04
N ASP A 159 15.44 6.82 -10.62
CA ASP A 159 14.59 7.87 -10.08
C ASP A 159 13.21 7.73 -10.69
N HIS A 160 12.21 7.49 -9.85
CA HIS A 160 10.82 7.35 -10.22
C HIS A 160 10.04 8.59 -9.82
N THR A 161 8.97 8.90 -10.56
CA THR A 161 8.06 10.01 -10.22
C THR A 161 6.83 9.46 -9.52
N CYS A 162 6.77 9.62 -8.20
CA CYS A 162 5.77 8.99 -7.35
C CYS A 162 4.82 10.04 -6.75
N ARG A 163 3.60 9.60 -6.39
CA ARG A 163 2.73 10.36 -5.50
C ARG A 163 3.34 10.43 -4.10
N ASN A 164 2.95 11.44 -3.33
CA ASN A 164 3.36 11.53 -1.94
C ASN A 164 2.65 10.42 -1.12
N TYR A 165 3.37 9.34 -0.83
CA TYR A 165 2.86 8.20 -0.07
C TYR A 165 2.52 8.58 1.38
N GLU A 166 3.41 9.34 2.04
CA GLU A 166 3.22 9.78 3.43
C GLU A 166 1.98 10.66 3.57
N ALA A 167 1.76 11.59 2.64
CA ALA A 167 0.56 12.42 2.66
C ALA A 167 -0.74 11.61 2.47
N LEU A 168 -0.71 10.54 1.65
CA LEU A 168 -1.84 9.62 1.52
C LEU A 168 -2.09 8.85 2.81
N ARG A 169 -1.01 8.42 3.48
CA ARG A 169 -1.07 7.69 4.74
C ARG A 169 -1.63 8.55 5.85
N ASP A 170 -1.08 9.74 6.04
CA ASP A 170 -1.51 10.69 7.07
C ASP A 170 -2.96 11.14 6.85
N TRP A 171 -3.41 11.22 5.59
CA TRP A 171 -4.79 11.51 5.25
C TRP A 171 -5.76 10.37 5.60
N SER A 172 -5.35 9.10 5.47
CA SER A 172 -6.24 7.96 5.71
C SER A 172 -6.40 7.63 7.20
N LEU A 173 -5.34 7.79 8.01
CA LEU A 173 -5.36 7.46 9.45
C LEU A 173 -6.49 8.11 10.26
N PRO A 174 -6.82 9.42 10.14
CA PRO A 174 -7.94 10.02 10.87
C PRO A 174 -9.31 9.62 10.30
N ARG A 175 -9.35 8.76 9.28
CA ARG A 175 -10.57 8.22 8.66
C ARG A 175 -10.71 6.72 8.89
N ASP A 176 -9.78 6.09 9.62
CA ASP A 176 -9.79 4.67 9.92
C ASP A 176 -11.16 4.21 10.45
N ALA A 177 -11.72 3.22 9.77
CA ALA A 177 -13.04 2.64 10.03
C ALA A 177 -12.95 1.19 10.55
N ALA A 178 -11.74 0.65 10.76
CA ALA A 178 -11.54 -0.73 11.19
C ALA A 178 -10.95 -0.83 12.60
N ASP A 179 -10.06 0.09 13.01
CA ASP A 179 -9.45 0.06 14.35
C ASP A 179 -10.47 0.47 15.43
N GLU A 180 -10.87 -0.47 16.27
CA GLU A 180 -11.85 -0.29 17.36
C GLU A 180 -11.52 0.83 18.34
N ASN A 181 -10.24 1.16 18.49
CA ASN A 181 -9.79 2.22 19.40
C ASN A 181 -9.84 3.61 18.75
N LYS A 182 -9.96 3.68 17.41
CA LYS A 182 -9.90 4.93 16.65
C LYS A 182 -11.21 5.27 15.96
N TRP A 183 -11.90 4.27 15.41
CA TRP A 183 -13.04 4.50 14.51
C TRP A 183 -14.18 5.30 15.16
N PRO A 184 -14.53 5.18 16.47
CA PRO A 184 -15.60 5.98 17.04
C PRO A 184 -15.28 7.49 17.00
N ALA A 185 -14.06 7.87 17.37
CA ALA A 185 -13.61 9.26 17.34
C ALA A 185 -13.49 9.80 15.91
N ASN A 186 -13.04 8.96 14.98
CA ASN A 186 -12.97 9.30 13.56
C ASN A 186 -14.36 9.54 12.96
N ALA A 187 -15.32 8.67 13.27
CA ALA A 187 -16.71 8.79 12.82
C ALA A 187 -17.34 10.08 13.34
N ASP A 188 -17.25 10.36 14.65
CA ASP A 188 -17.79 11.59 15.25
C ASP A 188 -17.19 12.85 14.63
N ARG A 189 -15.88 12.86 14.37
CA ARG A 189 -15.19 13.97 13.71
C ARG A 189 -15.72 14.20 12.30
N LEU A 190 -15.84 13.14 11.50
CA LEU A 190 -16.30 13.22 10.11
C LEU A 190 -17.78 13.60 10.02
N ARG A 191 -18.64 13.09 10.91
CA ARG A 191 -20.04 13.51 11.02
C ARG A 191 -20.18 15.00 11.28
N LYS A 192 -19.42 15.53 12.24
CA LYS A 192 -19.40 16.99 12.54
C LYS A 192 -18.92 17.81 11.34
N LEU A 193 -17.90 17.34 10.63
CA LEU A 193 -17.41 18.01 9.41
C LEU A 193 -18.44 18.00 8.27
N ASP A 194 -19.25 16.95 8.17
CA ASP A 194 -20.31 16.82 7.17
C ASP A 194 -21.65 17.45 7.59
N GLY A 195 -21.71 18.05 8.80
CA GLY A 195 -22.93 18.65 9.33
C GLY A 195 -23.99 17.64 9.76
N LEU A 196 -23.61 16.39 10.01
CA LEU A 196 -24.47 15.34 10.55
C LEU A 196 -24.41 15.42 12.08
N SER A 197 -25.52 15.82 12.72
CA SER A 197 -25.69 15.82 14.18
C SER A 197 -25.89 14.41 14.71
#